data_AF-A0A538ACH3-F1
#
_entry.id   AF-A0A538ACH3-F1
#
_cell.length_a   1.000
_cell.length_b   1.000
_cell.length_c   1.000
_cell.angle_alpha   90.00
_cell.angle_beta   90.00
_cell.angle_gamma   90.00
#
_symmetry.space_group_name_H-M   'P 1'
#
loop_
_entity.id
_entity.type
_entity.pdbx_description
1 polymer ?
#
loop_
_entity_poly.entity_id
_entity_poly.type
_entity_poly.pdbx_seq_one_letter_code
_entity_poly.pdbx_strand_id
1 'polypeptide(L)'
;MRRTLLVCLITGLTAVAASGQIAGAQSVERVLIADSARQAHGLPAGLLVELASPTDYNRQSVSGDSGRWSGPRYEERGNPGNAGFASVNWRVSFEEQQGDAQAVALSHVEHTDWHRDQKEGFSVAHVVGKRVLGTLLGYYVLMTPSTAGDARFEAVLAFPLDVNLYAIAHFELLEPASDSFVVNGSIIGSTWNRGQAFLALSGVRLQGNLPPKVVSARSYQRGRLVKGKVLDRFLDAVLGAPVSLERQSGGSWRKVAGGKTNQHGSYSLRPRARGTYRVTVRMAGFTAMSRTLRAGR
;
A
#
# COMPACT_ATOMS: atom_id res chain seq x y z
N MET A 1 -21.52 19.09 -74.68
CA MET A 1 -22.38 20.15 -74.13
C MET A 1 -23.28 19.56 -73.05
N ARG A 2 -23.43 20.28 -71.91
CA ARG A 2 -24.35 20.07 -70.75
C ARG A 2 -24.00 18.89 -69.81
N ARG A 3 -23.46 19.13 -68.60
CA ARG A 3 -23.99 19.70 -67.33
C ARG A 3 -24.87 18.73 -66.50
N THR A 4 -24.24 18.22 -65.44
CA THR A 4 -24.67 18.15 -64.00
C THR A 4 -26.05 17.59 -63.63
N LEU A 5 -26.09 16.56 -62.77
CA LEU A 5 -26.59 16.69 -61.38
C LEU A 5 -26.31 15.46 -60.51
N LEU A 6 -26.08 15.78 -59.24
CA LEU A 6 -25.60 14.99 -58.11
C LEU A 6 -26.81 14.61 -57.25
N VAL A 7 -26.91 13.36 -56.78
CA VAL A 7 -27.74 13.02 -55.60
C VAL A 7 -27.01 11.99 -54.75
N CYS A 8 -26.66 12.43 -53.55
CA CYS A 8 -26.10 11.63 -52.45
C CYS A 8 -27.16 10.69 -51.85
N LEU A 9 -26.73 9.48 -51.46
CA LEU A 9 -27.46 8.67 -50.49
C LEU A 9 -26.45 8.02 -49.55
N ILE A 10 -26.28 8.61 -48.37
CA ILE A 10 -25.53 8.08 -47.23
C ILE A 10 -26.56 7.31 -46.39
N THR A 11 -26.44 5.99 -46.32
CA THR A 11 -27.19 5.14 -45.40
C THR A 11 -26.25 4.67 -44.29
N GLY A 12 -26.66 4.95 -43.06
CA GLY A 12 -25.83 4.85 -41.86
C GLY A 12 -25.52 3.42 -41.43
N LEU A 13 -24.26 3.18 -41.11
CA LEU A 13 -23.87 2.09 -40.22
C LEU A 13 -24.04 2.57 -38.78
N THR A 14 -25.01 2.00 -38.07
CA THR A 14 -25.03 2.03 -36.60
C THR A 14 -23.94 1.11 -36.09
N ALA A 15 -22.82 1.70 -35.65
CA ALA A 15 -21.80 0.96 -34.92
C ALA A 15 -22.35 0.57 -33.55
N VAL A 16 -22.76 -0.69 -33.42
CA VAL A 16 -22.94 -1.33 -32.10
C VAL A 16 -21.54 -1.42 -31.49
N ALA A 17 -21.24 -0.52 -30.55
CA ALA A 17 -20.05 -0.61 -29.72
C ALA A 17 -20.20 -1.80 -28.78
N ALA A 18 -19.85 -2.99 -29.26
CA ALA A 18 -19.59 -4.13 -28.41
C ALA A 18 -18.32 -3.82 -27.62
N SER A 19 -18.46 -3.29 -26.40
CA SER A 19 -17.38 -3.24 -25.42
C SER A 19 -17.06 -4.66 -25.01
N GLY A 20 -16.21 -5.32 -25.79
CA GLY A 20 -15.60 -6.58 -25.41
C GLY A 20 -14.93 -6.38 -24.06
N GLN A 21 -15.32 -7.20 -23.07
CA GLN A 21 -14.61 -7.29 -21.80
C GLN A 21 -13.22 -7.83 -22.12
N ILE A 22 -12.26 -6.94 -22.32
CA ILE A 22 -10.85 -7.28 -22.19
C ILE A 22 -10.72 -7.72 -20.74
N ALA A 23 -10.44 -8.99 -20.51
CA ALA A 23 -10.02 -9.48 -19.20
C ALA A 23 -8.79 -8.67 -18.79
N GLY A 24 -9.04 -7.62 -18.01
CA GLY A 24 -8.04 -6.63 -17.65
C GLY A 24 -7.13 -7.22 -16.60
N ALA A 25 -5.82 -7.07 -16.80
CA ALA A 25 -4.88 -7.28 -15.71
C ALA A 25 -5.25 -6.35 -14.54
N GLN A 26 -5.18 -6.86 -13.32
CA GLN A 26 -5.44 -6.12 -12.09
C GLN A 26 -4.75 -4.74 -12.12
N SER A 27 -5.52 -3.67 -11.86
CA SER A 27 -4.98 -2.31 -11.84
C SER A 27 -4.24 -2.08 -10.54
N VAL A 28 -3.00 -1.58 -10.62
CA VAL A 28 -2.18 -1.27 -9.45
C VAL A 28 -1.92 0.23 -9.39
N GLU A 29 -2.38 0.84 -8.31
CA GLU A 29 -2.22 2.24 -7.98
C GLU A 29 -1.07 2.42 -7.00
N ARG A 30 -0.35 3.54 -7.12
CA ARG A 30 0.81 3.86 -6.28
C ARG A 30 0.65 5.26 -5.74
N VAL A 31 0.35 5.36 -4.44
CA VAL A 31 0.18 6.62 -3.76
C VAL A 31 1.45 6.94 -2.98
N LEU A 32 2.14 8.00 -3.42
CA LEU A 32 3.32 8.51 -2.73
C LEU A 32 2.91 9.15 -1.40
N ILE A 33 3.73 8.95 -0.38
CA ILE A 33 3.55 9.66 0.90
C ILE A 33 3.81 11.14 0.68
N ALA A 34 2.91 11.99 1.18
CA ALA A 34 3.02 13.44 1.04
C ALA A 34 4.37 13.96 1.53
N ASP A 35 4.97 14.89 0.78
CA ASP A 35 6.32 15.40 1.07
C ASP A 35 6.45 16.02 2.46
N SER A 36 5.39 16.68 2.95
CA SER A 36 5.33 17.25 4.30
C SER A 36 5.47 16.16 5.36
N ALA A 37 4.60 15.14 5.33
CA ALA A 37 4.63 14.01 6.26
C ALA A 37 5.95 13.23 6.15
N ARG A 38 6.45 13.05 4.92
CA ARG A 38 7.73 12.39 4.65
C ARG A 38 8.90 13.14 5.29
N GLN A 39 8.93 14.46 5.21
CA GLN A 39 10.00 15.25 5.83
C GLN A 39 9.88 15.29 7.35
N ALA A 40 8.67 15.46 7.89
CA ALA A 40 8.40 15.53 9.32
C ALA A 40 8.78 14.22 10.05
N HIS A 41 8.42 13.08 9.47
CA HIS A 41 8.70 11.76 10.04
C HIS A 41 10.01 11.14 9.57
N GLY A 42 10.68 11.82 8.64
CA GLY A 42 11.87 11.27 8.04
C GLY A 42 11.59 9.94 7.35
N LEU A 43 10.72 9.94 6.36
CA LEU A 43 10.45 8.76 5.54
C LEU A 43 11.27 8.81 4.23
N PRO A 44 11.72 7.66 3.69
CA PRO A 44 12.43 7.64 2.42
C PRO A 44 11.51 8.03 1.25
N ALA A 45 12.05 8.74 0.25
CA ALA A 45 11.29 9.20 -0.92
C ALA A 45 10.73 8.07 -1.81
N GLY A 46 11.25 6.86 -1.70
CA GLY A 46 10.75 5.69 -2.43
C GLY A 46 9.67 4.90 -1.69
N LEU A 47 9.20 5.38 -0.54
CA LEU A 47 8.16 4.74 0.24
C LEU A 47 6.77 5.17 -0.27
N LEU A 48 5.90 4.20 -0.55
CA LEU A 48 4.58 4.44 -1.13
C LEU A 48 3.58 3.36 -0.70
N VAL A 49 2.30 3.68 -0.78
CA VAL A 49 1.21 2.71 -0.60
C VAL A 49 0.78 2.22 -1.97
N GLU A 50 0.77 0.90 -2.17
CA GLU A 50 0.16 0.30 -3.36
C GLU A 50 -1.25 -0.20 -3.05
N LEU A 51 -2.16 0.05 -3.99
CA LEU A 51 -3.51 -0.50 -3.98
C LEU A 51 -3.68 -1.36 -5.22
N ALA A 52 -4.10 -2.60 -5.05
CA ALA A 52 -4.44 -3.47 -6.17
C ALA A 52 -5.97 -3.59 -6.27
N SER A 53 -6.53 -3.29 -7.44
CA SER A 53 -7.97 -3.40 -7.66
C SER A 53 -8.45 -4.84 -7.46
N PRO A 54 -9.72 -5.08 -7.13
CA PRO A 54 -10.25 -6.43 -7.22
C PRO A 54 -10.15 -7.00 -8.65
N THR A 55 -10.27 -8.32 -8.78
CA THR A 55 -10.34 -8.97 -10.10
C THR A 55 -11.54 -8.43 -10.89
N ASP A 56 -11.39 -8.29 -12.21
CA ASP A 56 -12.39 -7.72 -13.13
C ASP A 56 -12.64 -6.21 -12.98
N TYR A 57 -11.93 -5.54 -12.06
CA TYR A 57 -11.91 -4.08 -11.98
C TYR A 57 -10.73 -3.49 -12.74
N ASN A 58 -11.02 -2.42 -13.48
CA ASN A 58 -10.06 -1.65 -14.25
C ASN A 58 -10.03 -0.21 -13.79
N ARG A 59 -8.86 0.44 -13.90
CA ARG A 59 -8.71 1.88 -13.69
C ARG A 59 -9.65 2.67 -14.59
N GLN A 60 -10.51 3.47 -13.98
CA GLN A 60 -11.38 4.44 -14.66
C GLN A 60 -10.80 5.85 -14.56
N SER A 61 -10.39 6.28 -13.37
CA SER A 61 -9.76 7.59 -13.13
C SER A 61 -8.76 7.51 -11.97
N VAL A 62 -7.75 8.38 -12.00
CA VAL A 62 -6.73 8.52 -10.94
C VAL A 62 -6.32 9.98 -10.83
N SER A 63 -6.23 10.46 -9.59
CA SER A 63 -5.76 11.79 -9.22
C SER A 63 -4.86 11.65 -8.00
N GLY A 64 -3.58 11.29 -8.22
CA GLY A 64 -2.53 11.28 -7.19
C GLY A 64 -2.77 10.31 -6.02
N ASP A 65 -3.65 10.70 -5.11
CA ASP A 65 -4.04 10.03 -3.87
C ASP A 65 -5.44 9.43 -3.89
N SER A 66 -6.21 9.63 -4.96
CA SER A 66 -7.57 9.13 -5.11
C SER A 66 -7.86 8.65 -6.52
N GLY A 67 -8.92 7.88 -6.69
CA GLY A 67 -9.33 7.41 -8.01
C GLY A 67 -10.58 6.55 -7.97
N ARG A 68 -10.91 5.99 -9.13
CA ARG A 68 -12.05 5.10 -9.31
C ARG A 68 -11.65 3.90 -10.15
N TRP A 69 -12.06 2.73 -9.69
CA TRP A 69 -12.04 1.50 -10.46
C TRP A 69 -13.46 1.18 -10.95
N SER A 70 -13.58 0.79 -12.21
CA SER A 70 -14.81 0.31 -12.83
C SER A 70 -14.73 -1.20 -13.01
N GLY A 71 -15.75 -1.91 -12.55
CA GLY A 71 -15.84 -3.36 -12.48
C GLY A 71 -16.82 -3.94 -13.51
N PRO A 72 -17.33 -5.15 -13.25
CA PRO A 72 -18.26 -5.81 -14.16
C PRO A 72 -19.62 -5.10 -14.21
N ARG A 73 -20.38 -5.42 -15.26
CA ARG A 73 -21.75 -4.95 -15.42
C ARG A 73 -22.65 -5.56 -14.34
N TYR A 74 -23.56 -4.75 -13.81
CA TYR A 74 -24.68 -5.20 -12.98
C TYR A 74 -25.99 -4.82 -13.66
N GLU A 75 -27.06 -5.53 -13.35
CA GLU A 75 -28.40 -5.29 -13.91
C GLU A 75 -29.50 -5.55 -12.90
N GLU A 76 -30.63 -4.87 -13.05
CA GLU A 76 -31.79 -5.03 -12.19
C GLU A 76 -32.49 -6.37 -12.46
N ARG A 77 -32.85 -7.09 -11.39
CA ARG A 77 -33.58 -8.35 -11.49
C ARG A 77 -34.93 -8.14 -12.17
N GLY A 78 -35.13 -8.83 -13.29
CA GLY A 78 -36.36 -8.76 -14.08
C GLY A 78 -36.43 -7.55 -15.01
N ASN A 79 -35.44 -6.65 -15.01
CA ASN A 79 -35.35 -5.52 -15.92
C ASN A 79 -33.90 -5.26 -16.39
N PRO A 80 -33.36 -6.08 -17.32
CA PRO A 80 -31.96 -5.97 -17.77
C PRO A 80 -31.62 -4.63 -18.46
N GLY A 81 -32.62 -3.85 -18.85
CA GLY A 81 -32.46 -2.50 -19.40
C GLY A 81 -31.98 -1.49 -18.35
N ASN A 82 -32.25 -1.74 -17.07
CA ASN A 82 -31.73 -0.94 -15.96
C ASN A 82 -30.42 -1.57 -15.45
N ALA A 83 -29.29 -1.01 -15.86
CA ALA A 83 -27.99 -1.62 -15.64
C ALA A 83 -26.88 -0.58 -15.60
N GLY A 84 -25.78 -0.95 -14.95
CA GLY A 84 -24.61 -0.11 -14.79
C GLY A 84 -23.34 -0.94 -14.71
N PHE A 85 -22.25 -0.30 -14.27
CA PHE A 85 -21.00 -0.97 -13.96
C PHE A 85 -20.71 -0.79 -12.48
N ALA A 86 -20.34 -1.89 -11.81
CA ALA A 86 -19.95 -1.83 -10.42
C ALA A 86 -18.71 -0.94 -10.29
N SER A 87 -18.52 -0.28 -9.17
CA SER A 87 -17.37 0.62 -9.02
C SER A 87 -16.87 0.72 -7.60
N VAL A 88 -15.57 1.00 -7.48
CA VAL A 88 -14.90 1.28 -6.20
C VAL A 88 -14.22 2.65 -6.34
N ASN A 89 -14.69 3.63 -5.58
CA ASN A 89 -13.89 4.83 -5.34
C ASN A 89 -12.86 4.51 -4.28
N TRP A 90 -11.64 5.00 -4.44
CA TRP A 90 -10.59 4.81 -3.46
C TRP A 90 -9.87 6.13 -3.18
N ARG A 91 -9.38 6.28 -1.95
CA ARG A 91 -8.52 7.39 -1.52
C ARG A 91 -7.49 6.86 -0.53
N VAL A 92 -6.29 7.41 -0.57
CA VAL A 92 -5.26 7.19 0.44
C VAL A 92 -4.84 8.53 1.02
N SER A 93 -4.96 8.68 2.32
CA SER A 93 -4.45 9.85 3.05
C SER A 93 -3.37 9.44 4.05
N PHE A 94 -2.63 10.43 4.53
CA PHE A 94 -1.60 10.27 5.55
C PHE A 94 -1.86 11.27 6.66
N GLU A 95 -2.06 10.77 7.88
CA GLU A 95 -2.45 11.62 9.01
C GLU A 95 -1.57 11.40 10.23
N GLU A 96 -1.22 12.50 10.87
CA GLU A 96 -0.57 12.53 12.18
C GLU A 96 -1.63 12.59 13.27
N GLN A 97 -1.83 11.47 13.97
CA GLN A 97 -2.83 11.34 15.01
C GLN A 97 -2.30 10.52 16.19
N GLN A 98 -2.63 10.95 17.41
CA GLN A 98 -2.36 10.14 18.61
C GLN A 98 -3.39 9.01 18.72
N GLY A 99 -2.93 7.84 19.15
CA GLY A 99 -3.76 6.66 19.31
C GLY A 99 -3.19 5.46 18.57
N ASP A 100 -3.98 4.41 18.45
CA ASP A 100 -3.68 3.22 17.67
C ASP A 100 -4.40 3.24 16.31
N ALA A 101 -4.12 2.25 15.46
CA ALA A 101 -4.75 2.14 14.15
C ALA A 101 -6.29 2.02 14.23
N GLN A 102 -6.83 1.48 15.33
CA GLN A 102 -8.27 1.38 15.52
C GLN A 102 -8.90 2.76 15.70
N ALA A 103 -8.35 3.60 16.57
CA ALA A 103 -8.86 4.95 16.79
C ALA A 103 -8.82 5.77 15.49
N VAL A 104 -7.73 5.65 14.72
CA VAL A 104 -7.55 6.35 13.44
C VAL A 104 -8.53 5.87 12.38
N ALA A 105 -8.69 4.55 12.21
CA ALA A 105 -9.65 4.02 11.23
C ALA A 105 -11.09 4.45 11.54
N LEU A 106 -11.47 4.47 12.83
CA LEU A 106 -12.80 4.90 13.25
C LEU A 106 -13.05 6.40 13.05
N SER A 107 -12.04 7.26 13.20
CA SER A 107 -12.19 8.71 12.96
C SER A 107 -12.25 9.09 11.48
N HIS A 108 -11.94 8.15 10.59
CA HIS A 108 -11.93 8.34 9.14
C HIS A 108 -13.14 7.73 8.42
N VAL A 109 -14.13 7.23 9.17
CA VAL A 109 -15.42 6.86 8.59
C VAL A 109 -16.19 8.13 8.23
N GLU A 110 -16.57 8.25 6.96
CA GLU A 110 -17.34 9.38 6.43
C GLU A 110 -18.85 9.19 6.70
N HIS A 111 -19.39 7.97 6.51
CA HIS A 111 -20.81 7.68 6.74
C HIS A 111 -21.09 7.27 8.20
N THR A 112 -21.03 8.25 9.11
CA THR A 112 -21.21 8.03 10.55
C THR A 112 -22.62 7.57 10.95
N ASP A 113 -23.61 7.74 10.08
CA ASP A 113 -25.00 7.28 10.23
C ASP A 113 -25.21 5.82 9.78
N TRP A 114 -24.21 5.21 9.15
CA TRP A 114 -24.25 3.80 8.74
C TRP A 114 -23.95 2.85 9.91
N HIS A 115 -24.40 1.60 9.78
CA HIS A 115 -24.10 0.56 10.73
C HIS A 115 -22.70 -0.05 10.47
N ARG A 116 -22.04 -0.50 11.54
CA ARG A 116 -20.77 -1.23 11.45
C ARG A 116 -21.04 -2.70 11.16
N ASP A 117 -20.81 -3.13 9.93
CA ASP A 117 -20.91 -4.54 9.53
C ASP A 117 -19.79 -5.38 10.16
N GLN A 118 -18.54 -4.93 10.03
CA GLN A 118 -17.38 -5.62 10.58
C GLN A 118 -16.26 -4.63 10.94
N LYS A 119 -15.44 -5.01 11.92
CA LYS A 119 -14.20 -4.31 12.27
C LYS A 119 -13.22 -5.27 12.92
N GLU A 120 -11.96 -5.22 12.53
CA GLU A 120 -10.94 -6.11 13.07
C GLU A 120 -9.53 -5.59 12.80
N GLY A 121 -8.54 -6.20 13.46
CA GLY A 121 -7.14 -6.04 13.07
C GLY A 121 -6.90 -6.58 11.67
N PHE A 122 -6.01 -5.92 10.93
CA PHE A 122 -5.66 -6.28 9.55
C PHE A 122 -4.15 -6.36 9.38
N SER A 123 -3.65 -7.33 8.62
CA SER A 123 -2.21 -7.43 8.33
C SER A 123 -1.91 -6.83 6.96
N VAL A 124 -1.25 -5.67 6.93
CA VAL A 124 -0.84 -5.00 5.69
C VAL A 124 0.54 -5.49 5.30
N ALA A 125 0.71 -6.00 4.08
CA ALA A 125 2.01 -6.50 3.63
C ALA A 125 3.02 -5.33 3.50
N HIS A 126 4.23 -5.53 4.01
CA HIS A 126 5.36 -4.63 3.80
C HIS A 126 6.33 -5.28 2.81
N VAL A 127 6.58 -4.60 1.68
CA VAL A 127 7.21 -5.18 0.50
C VAL A 127 8.33 -4.26 -0.02
N VAL A 128 9.43 -4.85 -0.49
CA VAL A 128 10.48 -4.14 -1.22
C VAL A 128 10.76 -4.85 -2.53
N GLY A 129 10.46 -4.17 -3.64
CA GLY A 129 10.52 -4.78 -4.97
C GLY A 129 9.47 -5.88 -5.08
N LYS A 130 9.91 -7.13 -5.19
CA LYS A 130 9.04 -8.33 -5.27
C LYS A 130 9.00 -9.13 -3.97
N ARG A 131 9.63 -8.64 -2.89
CA ARG A 131 9.85 -9.42 -1.67
C ARG A 131 9.03 -8.87 -0.51
N VAL A 132 8.24 -9.75 0.11
CA VAL A 132 7.58 -9.49 1.39
C VAL A 132 8.62 -9.52 2.50
N LEU A 133 8.69 -8.45 3.28
CA LEU A 133 9.57 -8.29 4.44
C LEU A 133 8.90 -8.75 5.72
N GLY A 134 7.63 -8.42 5.85
CA GLY A 134 6.79 -8.68 7.01
C GLY A 134 5.41 -8.07 6.81
N THR A 135 4.74 -7.79 7.92
CA THR A 135 3.39 -7.24 7.94
C THR A 135 3.29 -6.15 8.98
N LEU A 136 2.61 -5.05 8.62
CA LEU A 136 2.23 -3.99 9.52
C LEU A 136 0.83 -4.28 10.06
N LEU A 137 0.68 -4.20 11.38
CA LEU A 137 -0.62 -4.36 12.02
C LEU A 137 -1.44 -3.08 11.83
N GLY A 138 -2.48 -3.18 11.01
CA GLY A 138 -3.51 -2.17 10.82
C GLY A 138 -4.83 -2.55 11.48
N TYR A 139 -5.84 -1.73 11.24
CA TYR A 139 -7.22 -1.97 11.67
C TYR A 139 -8.15 -1.48 10.57
N TYR A 140 -9.20 -2.26 10.30
CA TYR A 140 -10.21 -1.85 9.33
C TYR A 140 -11.61 -1.76 9.95
N VAL A 141 -12.44 -0.94 9.33
CA VAL A 141 -13.86 -0.78 9.62
C VAL A 141 -14.62 -0.90 8.31
N LEU A 142 -15.68 -1.70 8.32
CA LEU A 142 -16.60 -1.87 7.20
C LEU A 142 -17.99 -1.38 7.65
N MET A 143 -18.52 -0.41 6.92
CA MET A 143 -19.80 0.25 7.18
C MET A 143 -20.81 -0.12 6.09
N THR A 144 -22.08 -0.22 6.48
CA THR A 144 -23.20 -0.48 5.57
C THR A 144 -24.45 0.31 6.01
N PRO A 145 -25.29 0.81 5.09
CA PRO A 145 -26.51 1.51 5.45
C PRO A 145 -27.46 0.63 6.28
N SER A 146 -28.25 1.26 7.16
CA SER A 146 -29.24 0.54 7.98
C SER A 146 -30.49 0.12 7.19
N THR A 147 -30.65 0.61 5.97
CA THR A 147 -31.81 0.35 5.11
C THR A 147 -31.73 -1.06 4.53
N ALA A 148 -32.76 -1.88 4.75
CA ALA A 148 -32.84 -3.22 4.19
C ALA A 148 -32.77 -3.20 2.65
N GLY A 149 -31.90 -4.03 2.08
CA GLY A 149 -31.69 -4.13 0.65
C GLY A 149 -30.81 -3.03 0.04
N ASP A 150 -30.24 -2.13 0.85
CA ASP A 150 -29.16 -1.26 0.40
C ASP A 150 -27.87 -2.08 0.26
N ALA A 151 -27.17 -1.90 -0.86
CA ALA A 151 -25.99 -2.69 -1.20
C ALA A 151 -24.69 -1.91 -1.05
N ARG A 152 -24.74 -0.67 -0.57
CA ARG A 152 -23.55 0.20 -0.51
C ARG A 152 -22.67 -0.15 0.69
N PHE A 153 -21.37 0.02 0.50
CA PHE A 153 -20.38 -0.20 1.55
C PHE A 153 -19.32 0.90 1.55
N GLU A 154 -18.83 1.20 2.75
CA GLU A 154 -17.64 2.00 2.97
C GLU A 154 -16.65 1.15 3.77
N ALA A 155 -15.41 1.09 3.32
CA ALA A 155 -14.33 0.39 4.00
C ALA A 155 -13.16 1.34 4.27
N VAL A 156 -12.69 1.35 5.51
CA VAL A 156 -11.57 2.19 5.96
C VAL A 156 -10.52 1.30 6.58
N LEU A 157 -9.27 1.42 6.16
CA LEU A 157 -8.12 0.73 6.72
C LEU A 157 -7.05 1.73 7.13
N ALA A 158 -6.68 1.73 8.40
CA ALA A 158 -5.53 2.48 8.88
C ALA A 158 -4.39 1.54 9.29
N PHE A 159 -3.14 1.92 8.98
CA PHE A 159 -1.95 1.21 9.45
C PHE A 159 -0.78 2.19 9.69
N PRO A 160 0.09 1.91 10.66
CA PRO A 160 1.13 2.84 11.08
C PRO A 160 2.31 2.85 10.09
N LEU A 161 2.86 4.05 9.86
CA LEU A 161 4.12 4.27 9.12
C LEU A 161 5.27 4.70 10.04
N ASP A 162 4.97 5.40 11.14
CA ASP A 162 5.92 5.81 12.19
C ASP A 162 5.20 6.03 13.55
N VAL A 163 5.78 6.77 14.53
CA VAL A 163 5.01 7.20 15.71
C VAL A 163 3.93 8.15 15.23
N ASN A 164 2.68 7.89 15.57
CA ASN A 164 1.54 8.78 15.30
C ASN A 164 1.26 9.06 13.81
N LEU A 165 2.06 8.59 12.87
CA LEU A 165 1.79 8.72 11.44
C LEU A 165 1.15 7.45 10.90
N TYR A 166 -0.01 7.61 10.28
CA TYR A 166 -0.80 6.53 9.71
C TYR A 166 -1.03 6.75 8.21
N ALA A 167 -1.03 5.65 7.46
CA ALA A 167 -1.66 5.61 6.14
C ALA A 167 -3.10 5.13 6.31
N ILE A 168 -4.03 5.83 5.65
CA ILE A 168 -5.45 5.50 5.66
C ILE A 168 -5.86 5.20 4.23
N ALA A 169 -6.30 3.97 3.96
CA ALA A 169 -6.93 3.59 2.70
C ALA A 169 -8.44 3.56 2.89
N HIS A 170 -9.15 4.37 2.12
CA HIS A 170 -10.59 4.52 2.13
C HIS A 170 -11.18 4.02 0.82
N PHE A 171 -12.25 3.25 0.89
CA PHE A 171 -12.93 2.66 -0.27
C PHE A 171 -14.44 2.86 -0.14
N GLU A 172 -15.06 3.37 -1.20
CA GLU A 172 -16.52 3.45 -1.30
C GLU A 172 -17.02 2.58 -2.46
N LEU A 173 -17.99 1.73 -2.15
CA LEU A 173 -18.61 0.82 -3.07
C LEU A 173 -20.09 1.18 -3.15
N LEU A 174 -20.39 2.21 -3.95
CA LEU A 174 -21.73 2.77 -4.07
C LEU A 174 -22.58 2.09 -5.16
N GLU A 175 -21.93 1.29 -6.01
CA GLU A 175 -22.52 0.70 -7.21
C GLU A 175 -22.18 -0.79 -7.30
N PRO A 176 -23.16 -1.70 -7.34
CA PRO A 176 -24.61 -1.45 -7.36
C PRO A 176 -25.17 -0.87 -6.04
N ALA A 177 -26.21 -0.06 -6.13
CA ALA A 177 -26.78 0.67 -4.98
C ALA A 177 -27.72 -0.18 -4.10
N SER A 178 -28.31 -1.26 -4.62
CA SER A 178 -29.25 -2.09 -3.87
C SER A 178 -29.25 -3.56 -4.29
N ASP A 179 -29.90 -4.41 -3.49
CA ASP A 179 -30.11 -5.84 -3.76
C ASP A 179 -31.18 -6.10 -4.84
N SER A 180 -31.81 -5.06 -5.42
CA SER A 180 -32.59 -5.25 -6.65
C SER A 180 -31.68 -5.56 -7.84
N PHE A 181 -30.39 -5.22 -7.76
CA PHE A 181 -29.40 -5.50 -8.78
C PHE A 181 -28.63 -6.79 -8.52
N VAL A 182 -28.22 -7.44 -9.61
CA VAL A 182 -27.31 -8.59 -9.61
C VAL A 182 -26.09 -8.32 -10.45
N VAL A 183 -24.96 -8.84 -9.99
CA VAL A 183 -23.68 -8.87 -10.70
C VAL A 183 -23.42 -10.30 -11.17
N ASN A 184 -22.84 -10.45 -12.35
CA ASN A 184 -22.59 -11.76 -12.98
C ASN A 184 -23.84 -12.65 -13.02
N GLY A 185 -25.00 -12.04 -13.28
CA GLY A 185 -26.29 -12.70 -13.47
C GLY A 185 -26.95 -13.29 -12.23
N SER A 186 -26.28 -13.33 -11.06
CA SER A 186 -26.83 -14.03 -9.89
C SER A 186 -26.41 -13.49 -8.52
N ILE A 187 -25.31 -12.75 -8.41
CA ILE A 187 -24.80 -12.28 -7.11
C ILE A 187 -25.49 -10.97 -6.76
N ILE A 188 -26.25 -10.95 -5.67
CA ILE A 188 -26.93 -9.72 -5.21
C ILE A 188 -25.91 -8.62 -4.85
N GLY A 189 -26.33 -7.37 -5.03
CA GLY A 189 -25.47 -6.20 -4.86
C GLY A 189 -24.71 -6.16 -3.53
N SER A 190 -25.37 -6.39 -2.40
CA SER A 190 -24.75 -6.31 -1.07
C SER A 190 -23.65 -7.36 -0.88
N THR A 191 -23.91 -8.59 -1.34
CA THR A 191 -22.93 -9.68 -1.28
C THR A 191 -21.73 -9.38 -2.18
N TRP A 192 -21.98 -8.82 -3.37
CA TRP A 192 -20.93 -8.41 -4.28
C TRP A 192 -20.05 -7.32 -3.65
N ASN A 193 -20.64 -6.18 -3.28
CA ASN A 193 -19.89 -5.04 -2.74
C ASN A 193 -19.15 -5.40 -1.46
N ARG A 194 -19.77 -6.15 -0.54
CA ARG A 194 -19.08 -6.64 0.66
C ARG A 194 -17.83 -7.45 0.31
N GLY A 195 -17.93 -8.37 -0.65
CA GLY A 195 -16.79 -9.15 -1.13
C GLY A 195 -15.70 -8.30 -1.77
N GLN A 196 -16.10 -7.34 -2.62
CA GLN A 196 -15.16 -6.43 -3.29
C GLN A 196 -14.46 -5.49 -2.30
N ALA A 197 -15.12 -5.08 -1.22
CA ALA A 197 -14.49 -4.31 -0.15
C ALA A 197 -13.33 -5.08 0.48
N PHE A 198 -13.52 -6.36 0.81
CA PHE A 198 -12.44 -7.19 1.35
C PHE A 198 -11.31 -7.43 0.37
N LEU A 199 -11.62 -7.63 -0.91
CA LEU A 199 -10.61 -7.77 -1.96
C LEU A 199 -9.78 -6.49 -2.11
N ALA A 200 -10.43 -5.31 -2.11
CA ALA A 200 -9.75 -4.02 -2.16
C ALA A 200 -8.84 -3.80 -0.94
N LEU A 201 -9.34 -4.08 0.27
CA LEU A 201 -8.56 -4.05 1.51
C LEU A 201 -7.34 -4.97 1.45
N SER A 202 -7.50 -6.20 0.96
CA SER A 202 -6.41 -7.17 0.80
C SER A 202 -5.38 -6.77 -0.25
N GLY A 203 -5.75 -5.89 -1.18
CA GLY A 203 -4.87 -5.31 -2.19
C GLY A 203 -3.95 -4.21 -1.66
N VAL A 204 -4.13 -3.75 -0.42
CA VAL A 204 -3.33 -2.69 0.19
C VAL A 204 -1.99 -3.23 0.69
N ARG A 205 -0.88 -2.58 0.30
CA ARG A 205 0.46 -2.89 0.81
C ARG A 205 1.36 -1.66 0.88
N LEU A 206 2.33 -1.70 1.79
CA LEU A 206 3.41 -0.73 1.86
C LEU A 206 4.58 -1.19 0.98
N GLN A 207 5.05 -0.33 0.09
CA GLN A 207 6.18 -0.60 -0.81
C GLN A 207 7.36 0.33 -0.50
N GLY A 208 8.55 -0.23 -0.33
CA GLY A 208 9.79 0.50 -0.06
C GLY A 208 10.36 0.19 1.33
N ASN A 209 11.63 0.55 1.57
CA ASN A 209 12.20 0.38 2.92
C ASN A 209 11.70 1.47 3.85
N LEU A 210 11.34 1.11 5.07
CA LEU A 210 11.21 2.05 6.17
C LEU A 210 12.59 2.50 6.74
N PRO A 211 12.64 3.62 7.48
CA PRO A 211 13.87 4.08 8.11
C PRO A 211 14.51 3.03 9.02
N PRO A 212 15.85 2.88 8.99
CA PRO A 212 16.54 1.96 9.87
C PRO A 212 16.44 2.45 11.32
N LYS A 213 16.03 1.57 12.23
CA LYS A 213 15.90 1.89 13.67
C LYS A 213 16.86 1.07 14.52
N VAL A 214 16.99 -0.22 14.25
CA VAL A 214 17.79 -1.15 15.05
C VAL A 214 18.98 -1.62 14.23
N VAL A 215 20.19 -1.36 14.73
CA VAL A 215 21.43 -1.91 14.15
C VAL A 215 22.08 -2.81 15.19
N SER A 216 21.98 -4.12 15.00
CA SER A 216 22.68 -5.09 15.83
C SER A 216 24.08 -5.34 15.27
N ALA A 217 25.07 -5.56 16.13
CA ALA A 217 26.43 -5.92 15.74
C ALA A 217 27.02 -6.88 16.78
N ARG A 218 27.61 -7.98 16.31
CA ARG A 218 28.29 -8.97 17.16
C ARG A 218 29.61 -9.40 16.52
N SER A 219 30.62 -9.55 17.36
CA SER A 219 31.92 -10.10 17.00
C SER A 219 31.80 -11.62 16.80
N TYR A 220 32.41 -12.15 15.74
CA TYR A 220 32.36 -13.55 15.36
C TYR A 220 33.76 -14.07 14.99
N GLN A 221 33.97 -15.39 15.06
CA GLN A 221 35.25 -16.04 14.74
C GLN A 221 36.46 -15.43 15.49
N ARG A 222 36.31 -15.20 16.80
CA ARG A 222 37.32 -14.53 17.65
C ARG A 222 37.75 -13.17 17.07
N GLY A 223 36.78 -12.31 16.77
CA GLY A 223 37.05 -10.95 16.29
C GLY A 223 37.33 -10.80 14.80
N ARG A 224 37.39 -11.88 14.00
CA ARG A 224 37.70 -11.79 12.56
C ARG A 224 36.55 -11.27 11.70
N LEU A 225 35.32 -11.35 12.21
CA LEU A 225 34.12 -10.88 11.53
C LEU A 225 33.23 -10.11 12.49
N VAL A 226 32.55 -9.09 11.98
CA VAL A 226 31.43 -8.42 12.63
C VAL A 226 30.19 -8.72 11.81
N LYS A 227 29.21 -9.41 12.42
CA LYS A 227 27.93 -9.72 11.79
C LYS A 227 26.79 -9.04 12.53
N GLY A 228 25.72 -8.76 11.81
CA GLY A 228 24.56 -8.11 12.40
C GLY A 228 23.39 -8.01 11.45
N LYS A 229 22.33 -7.35 11.94
CA LYS A 229 21.10 -7.04 11.22
C LYS A 229 20.75 -5.57 11.34
N VAL A 230 20.12 -5.03 10.31
CA VAL A 230 19.47 -3.72 10.29
C VAL A 230 17.98 -3.95 10.14
N LEU A 231 17.22 -3.48 11.11
CA LEU A 231 15.76 -3.56 11.13
C LEU A 231 15.17 -2.14 11.22
N ASP A 232 13.97 -1.96 10.70
CA ASP A 232 13.19 -0.75 10.91
C ASP A 232 12.49 -0.77 12.27
N ARG A 233 11.59 0.20 12.47
CA ARG A 233 10.76 0.35 13.67
C ARG A 233 9.88 -0.86 13.96
N PHE A 234 9.31 -1.46 12.92
CA PHE A 234 8.38 -2.58 13.03
C PHE A 234 9.12 -3.92 13.06
N LEU A 235 10.45 -3.87 13.16
CA LEU A 235 11.36 -5.00 13.20
C LEU A 235 11.46 -5.75 11.86
N ASP A 236 11.00 -5.13 10.77
CA ASP A 236 11.17 -5.65 9.43
C ASP A 236 12.59 -5.38 8.93
N ALA A 237 13.05 -6.25 8.04
CA ALA A 237 14.42 -6.20 7.52
C ALA A 237 14.63 -5.00 6.57
N VAL A 238 15.65 -4.19 6.81
CA VAL A 238 15.99 -3.10 5.88
C VAL A 238 16.93 -3.63 4.79
N LEU A 239 16.48 -3.63 3.54
CA LEU A 239 17.17 -4.23 2.41
C LEU A 239 18.13 -3.28 1.71
N GLY A 240 19.31 -3.78 1.35
CA GLY A 240 20.31 -3.01 0.60
C GLY A 240 20.87 -1.80 1.34
N ALA A 241 20.62 -1.68 2.64
CA ALA A 241 21.03 -0.55 3.47
C ALA A 241 22.56 -0.48 3.51
N PRO A 242 23.18 0.67 3.19
CA PRO A 242 24.63 0.81 3.26
C PRO A 242 25.09 0.79 4.72
N VAL A 243 25.92 -0.19 5.04
CA VAL A 243 26.51 -0.38 6.38
C VAL A 243 27.98 0.04 6.36
N SER A 244 28.44 0.70 7.41
CA SER A 244 29.84 1.09 7.60
C SER A 244 30.33 0.61 8.95
N LEU A 245 31.44 -0.14 8.96
CA LEU A 245 32.17 -0.47 10.18
C LEU A 245 33.13 0.67 10.49
N GLU A 246 32.96 1.29 11.65
CA GLU A 246 33.78 2.39 12.12
C GLU A 246 34.62 1.92 13.31
N ARG A 247 35.93 2.24 13.29
CA ARG A 247 36.86 1.98 14.39
C ARG A 247 37.06 3.27 15.19
N GLN A 248 37.09 3.14 16.51
CA GLN A 248 37.43 4.25 17.40
C GLN A 248 38.93 4.57 17.27
N SER A 249 39.25 5.85 17.10
CA SER A 249 40.60 6.39 17.03
C SER A 249 40.65 7.69 17.83
N GLY A 250 41.13 7.62 19.07
CA GLY A 250 40.99 8.71 20.05
C GLY A 250 39.50 9.00 20.32
N GLY A 251 39.11 10.27 20.21
CA GLY A 251 37.71 10.71 20.32
C GLY A 251 36.87 10.58 19.05
N SER A 252 37.45 10.11 17.93
CA SER A 252 36.78 10.08 16.63
C SER A 252 36.49 8.65 16.15
N TRP A 253 35.54 8.53 15.22
CA TRP A 253 35.16 7.27 14.59
C TRP A 253 35.55 7.30 13.11
N ARG A 254 36.40 6.38 12.67
CA ARG A 254 36.88 6.29 11.29
C ARG A 254 36.32 5.04 10.61
N LYS A 255 35.71 5.20 9.44
CA LYS A 255 35.26 4.07 8.61
C LYS A 255 36.46 3.22 8.18
N VAL A 256 36.37 1.90 8.41
CA VAL A 256 37.40 0.92 8.03
C VAL A 256 36.92 -0.14 7.04
N ALA A 257 35.61 -0.39 6.99
CA ALA A 257 34.98 -1.30 6.06
C ALA A 257 33.54 -0.86 5.80
N GLY A 258 32.94 -1.37 4.73
CA GLY A 258 31.54 -1.13 4.43
C GLY A 258 30.96 -2.22 3.56
N GLY A 259 29.64 -2.22 3.43
CA GLY A 259 28.89 -3.17 2.64
C GLY A 259 27.44 -2.74 2.54
N LYS A 260 26.58 -3.66 2.14
CA LYS A 260 25.13 -3.48 2.15
C LYS A 260 24.46 -4.66 2.87
N THR A 261 23.29 -4.43 3.43
CA THR A 261 22.47 -5.53 3.95
C THR A 261 21.91 -6.39 2.81
N ASN A 262 21.75 -7.68 3.09
CA ASN A 262 21.10 -8.62 2.18
C ASN A 262 19.56 -8.60 2.34
N GLN A 263 18.89 -9.58 1.72
CA GLN A 263 17.44 -9.75 1.74
C GLN A 263 16.83 -10.02 3.14
N HIS A 264 17.65 -10.35 4.12
CA HIS A 264 17.25 -10.57 5.52
C HIS A 264 17.74 -9.44 6.44
N GLY A 265 18.07 -8.28 5.87
CA GLY A 265 18.62 -7.14 6.61
C GLY A 265 20.00 -7.43 7.21
N SER A 266 20.63 -8.54 6.84
CA SER A 266 21.85 -9.03 7.49
C SER A 266 23.09 -8.54 6.77
N TYR A 267 24.18 -8.34 7.51
CA TYR A 267 25.48 -7.94 6.97
C TYR A 267 26.64 -8.67 7.65
N SER A 268 27.80 -8.67 6.99
CA SER A 268 29.04 -9.21 7.52
C SER A 268 30.22 -8.33 7.06
N LEU A 269 31.00 -7.82 8.01
CA LEU A 269 32.14 -6.93 7.75
C LEU A 269 33.40 -7.47 8.44
N ARG A 270 34.58 -7.20 7.86
CA ARG A 270 35.87 -7.64 8.41
C ARG A 270 36.58 -6.46 9.11
N PRO A 271 36.78 -6.51 10.43
CA PRO A 271 37.68 -5.58 11.12
C PRO A 271 39.13 -5.86 10.73
N ARG A 272 39.94 -4.81 10.54
CA ARG A 272 41.33 -4.94 10.05
C ARG A 272 42.37 -5.13 11.15
N ALA A 273 42.08 -4.64 12.36
CA ALA A 273 42.98 -4.72 13.50
C ALA A 273 42.19 -4.78 14.79
N ARG A 274 42.78 -5.26 15.89
CA ARG A 274 42.13 -5.20 17.20
C ARG A 274 41.71 -3.78 17.59
N GLY A 275 40.52 -3.63 18.15
CA GLY A 275 40.03 -2.34 18.64
C GLY A 275 38.54 -2.33 19.00
N THR A 276 38.07 -1.13 19.33
CA THR A 276 36.64 -0.85 19.55
C THR A 276 36.01 -0.38 18.25
N TYR A 277 34.85 -0.96 17.93
CA TYR A 277 34.12 -0.76 16.70
C TYR A 277 32.66 -0.42 16.97
N ARG A 278 32.03 0.22 16.00
CA ARG A 278 30.57 0.31 15.87
C ARG A 278 30.18 0.15 14.41
N VAL A 279 28.92 -0.20 14.17
CA VAL A 279 28.34 -0.22 12.83
C VAL A 279 27.37 0.93 12.70
N THR A 280 27.54 1.71 11.64
CA THR A 280 26.69 2.85 11.30
C THR A 280 25.98 2.56 9.99
N VAL A 281 24.68 2.84 9.95
CA VAL A 281 23.85 2.78 8.74
C VAL A 281 23.42 4.20 8.42
N ARG A 282 23.64 4.63 7.17
CA ARG A 282 23.19 5.94 6.67
C ARG A 282 22.33 5.76 5.43
N MET A 283 21.02 5.94 5.56
CA MET A 283 20.09 5.69 4.45
C MET A 283 18.99 6.75 4.44
N ALA A 284 18.76 7.37 3.29
CA ALA A 284 17.68 8.35 3.08
C ALA A 284 17.62 9.48 4.14
N GLY A 285 18.78 9.95 4.64
CA GLY A 285 18.85 10.96 5.70
C GLY A 285 18.88 10.40 7.13
N PHE A 286 18.60 9.10 7.32
CA PHE A 286 18.65 8.44 8.63
C PHE A 286 20.04 7.96 8.97
N THR A 287 20.41 8.14 10.24
CA THR A 287 21.60 7.50 10.82
C THR A 287 21.18 6.63 12.00
N ALA A 288 21.45 5.32 11.89
CA ALA A 288 21.29 4.38 12.98
C ALA A 288 22.65 3.75 13.32
N MET A 289 22.92 3.54 14.60
CA MET A 289 24.21 3.03 15.08
C MET A 289 24.01 1.82 15.99
N SER A 290 24.93 0.87 15.89
CA SER A 290 25.01 -0.21 16.86
C SER A 290 25.61 0.26 18.17
N ARG A 291 25.43 -0.54 19.23
CA ARG A 291 26.31 -0.48 20.40
C ARG A 291 27.77 -0.72 19.97
N THR A 292 28.70 -0.20 20.77
CA THR A 292 30.12 -0.45 20.55
C THR A 292 30.46 -1.91 20.88
N LEU A 293 31.45 -2.47 20.17
CA LEU A 293 31.94 -3.82 20.40
C LEU A 293 33.46 -3.90 20.23
N ARG A 294 34.09 -4.89 20.86
CA ARG A 294 35.49 -5.23 20.59
C ARG A 294 35.58 -6.29 19.50
N ALA A 295 36.44 -6.03 18.50
CA ALA A 295 36.69 -6.95 17.40
C ALA A 295 38.12 -6.75 16.85
N GLY A 296 38.47 -7.52 15.82
CA GLY A 296 39.81 -7.59 15.25
C GLY A 296 40.73 -8.54 16.02
N ARG A 297 41.77 -9.00 15.34
CA ARG A 297 42.92 -9.67 15.95
C ARG A 297 44.10 -8.72 15.95
#